data_AF-A0A662DAJ5-F1
#
_entry.id   AF-A0A662DAJ5-F1
#
_cell.length_a   1.000
_cell.length_b   1.000
_cell.length_c   1.000
_cell.angle_alpha   90.00
_cell.angle_beta   90.00
_cell.angle_gamma   90.00
#
_symmetry.space_group_name_H-M   'P 1'
#
loop_
_entity.id
_entity.type
_entity.pdbx_description
1 polymer ?
#
loop_
_entity_poly.entity_id
_entity_poly.type
_entity_poly.pdbx_seq_one_letter_code
_entity_poly.pdbx_strand_id
1 'polypeptide(L)' 'MKKIDLNCDMGESFGLYKLGLDEEVIKYISSE' A
#
# COMPACT_ATOMS: atom_id res chain seq x y z
N MET A 1 -14.05 19.97 7.36
CA MET A 1 -14.11 18.87 6.37
C MET A 1 -13.66 17.59 7.08
N LYS A 2 -14.44 16.51 7.06
CA LYS A 2 -14.01 15.24 7.65
C LYS A 2 -13.13 14.52 6.62
N LYS A 3 -11.91 14.14 7.00
CA LYS A 3 -10.98 13.37 6.16
C LYS A 3 -10.85 11.98 6.78
N ILE A 4 -10.87 10.95 5.95
CA ILE A 4 -10.61 9.56 6.34
C ILE A 4 -9.25 9.19 5.77
N ASP A 5 -8.50 8.40 6.52
CA ASP A 5 -7.24 7.82 6.08
C ASP A 5 -7.45 6.41 5.53
N LEU A 6 -6.87 6.15 4.35
CA LEU A 6 -6.85 4.85 3.71
C LEU A 6 -5.40 4.35 3.72
N ASN A 7 -5.15 3.31 4.53
CA ASN A 7 -3.86 2.66 4.67
C ASN A 7 -3.84 1.26 4.04
N CYS A 8 -2.64 0.76 3.78
CA CYS A 8 -2.38 -0.61 3.37
C CYS A 8 -0.95 -0.99 3.75
N ASP A 9 -0.76 -2.18 4.27
CA ASP A 9 0.58 -2.75 4.46
C ASP A 9 1.19 -3.05 3.09
N MET A 10 2.47 -2.69 2.91
CA MET A 10 3.24 -2.85 1.68
C MET A 10 4.61 -3.45 2.00
N GLY A 11 5.24 -4.07 1.01
CA GLY A 11 6.55 -4.69 1.18
C GLY A 11 6.49 -6.11 1.75
N GLU A 12 5.32 -6.76 1.70
CA GLU A 12 5.10 -8.14 2.17
C GLU A 12 5.70 -9.21 1.24
N SER A 13 6.50 -8.79 0.26
CA SER A 13 7.30 -9.69 -0.59
C SER A 13 8.50 -10.25 0.18
N PHE A 14 8.95 -11.46 -0.14
CA PHE A 14 10.12 -12.07 0.51
C PHE A 14 11.05 -12.75 -0.51
N GLY A 15 12.30 -12.28 -0.59
CA GLY A 15 13.28 -12.81 -1.52
C GLY A 15 12.82 -12.70 -2.98
N LEU A 16 12.68 -13.83 -3.66
CA LEU A 16 12.18 -13.89 -5.04
C LEU A 16 10.65 -13.92 -5.14
N TYR A 17 9.95 -14.04 -4.02
CA TYR A 17 8.49 -14.13 -3.99
C TYR A 17 7.89 -12.73 -3.91
N LYS A 18 7.27 -12.29 -5.00
CA LYS A 18 6.47 -11.06 -5.05
C LYS A 18 5.07 -11.35 -4.52
N LEU A 19 4.62 -10.56 -3.56
CA LEU A 19 3.27 -10.58 -3.02
C LEU A 19 2.72 -9.15 -3.04
N GLY A 20 1.45 -9.02 -3.46
CA GLY A 20 0.78 -7.72 -3.53
C GLY A 20 0.99 -6.97 -4.86
N LEU A 21 0.47 -5.74 -4.89
CA LEU A 21 0.49 -4.83 -6.04
C LEU A 21 0.90 -3.42 -5.58
N ASP A 22 1.93 -3.35 -4.73
CA ASP A 22 2.32 -2.14 -4.00
C ASP A 22 2.51 -0.92 -4.93
N GLU A 23 3.14 -1.12 -6.09
CA GLU A 23 3.37 -0.09 -7.12
C GLU A 23 2.07 0.53 -7.66
N GLU A 24 0.98 -0.24 -7.68
CA GLU A 24 -0.32 0.24 -8.14
C GLU A 24 -1.15 0.81 -6.98
N VAL A 25 -1.11 0.17 -5.81
CA VAL A 25 -1.90 0.56 -4.63
C VAL A 25 -1.39 1.85 -3.99
N ILE A 26 -0.07 2.13 -4.03
CA ILE A 26 0.53 3.35 -3.47
C ILE A 26 -0.06 4.64 -4.04
N LYS A 27 -0.60 4.58 -5.26
CA LYS A 27 -1.24 5.73 -5.92
C LYS A 27 -2.58 6.13 -5.27
N TYR A 28 -3.14 5.28 -4.41
CA TYR A 28 -4.49 5.43 -3.85
C TYR A 28 -4.54 5.51 -2.32
N ILE A 29 -3.47 5.13 -1.60
CA ILE A 29 -3.41 5.28 -0.14
C ILE A 29 -3.21 6.75 0.24
N SER A 30 -3.69 7.14 1.42
CA SER A 30 -3.58 8.51 1.91
C SER A 30 -2.69 8.67 3.14
N SER A 31 -2.23 7.55 3.70
CA SER A 31 -1.30 7.50 4.82
C SER A 31 0.09 7.92 4.36
N GLU A 32 0.80 8.70 5.18
CA GLU A 32 2.20 9.07 4.96
C GLU A 32 3.16 7.94 5.39
#